data_AF-A0A0M3TU16-F1
#
_entry.id   AF-A0A0M3TU16-F1
#
_cell.length_a   1.000
_cell.length_b   1.000
_cell.length_c   1.000
_cell.angle_alpha   90.00
_cell.angle_beta   90.00
_cell.angle_gamma   90.00
#
_symmetry.space_group_name_H-M   'P 1'
#
loop_
_entity.id
_entity.type
_entity.pdbx_description
1 polymer ?
#
loop_
_entity_poly.entity_id
_entity_poly.type
_entity_poly.pdbx_seq_one_letter_code
_entity_poly.pdbx_strand_id
1 'polypeptide(L)'
;MINNLLRKVKKAPWVLAQPLTKKPNNPQSVISDLFVWRCNQDWNTYFELLDLASLFGDEGQHQVDIVFFDNNGENFHQKSIELSGLYRQVLDISKVLSTLKQLPSDYGTFCVFHKKIPNSILKLQSFIAERGYVSYQYKNAPLCAYVHGNLDAIDDSLALLSGSSFLNRQYNLQYLLEMGKAYEIALVNASSKNKKVEFKVIDFNLSPQNL
;
A
#
# COMPACT_ATOMS: atom_id res chain seq x y z
N MET A 1 10.63 23.84 31.72
CA MET A 1 9.61 24.07 30.67
C MET A 1 10.18 24.57 29.34
N ILE A 2 11.10 25.56 29.32
CA ILE A 2 11.67 26.20 28.12
C ILE A 2 12.36 25.22 27.14
N ASN A 3 13.11 24.23 27.63
CA ASN A 3 13.77 23.22 26.79
C ASN A 3 12.80 22.34 25.98
N ASN A 4 11.57 22.14 26.45
CA ASN A 4 10.59 21.29 25.77
C ASN A 4 9.88 22.05 24.63
N LEU A 5 9.72 23.37 24.76
CA LEU A 5 9.14 24.23 23.73
C LEU A 5 10.11 24.41 22.55
N LEU A 6 11.39 24.69 22.82
CA LEU A 6 12.45 24.77 21.81
C LEU A 6 12.60 23.44 21.03
N ARG A 7 12.50 22.30 21.71
CA ARG A 7 12.52 20.98 21.06
C ARG A 7 11.32 20.76 20.15
N LYS A 8 10.12 21.22 20.55
CA LYS A 8 8.90 21.14 19.73
C LYS A 8 8.98 22.05 18.50
N VAL A 9 9.47 23.29 18.65
CA VAL A 9 9.66 24.23 17.54
C VAL A 9 10.68 23.68 16.53
N LYS A 10 11.78 23.07 16.98
CA LYS A 10 12.75 22.41 16.07
C LYS A 10 12.16 21.23 15.30
N LYS A 11 11.13 20.56 15.84
CA LYS A 11 10.42 19.46 15.16
C LYS A 11 9.28 19.93 14.28
N ALA A 12 8.81 21.16 14.43
CA ALA A 12 7.66 21.69 13.68
C ALA A 12 7.83 21.62 12.15
N PRO A 13 9.02 21.91 11.56
CA PRO A 13 9.21 21.72 10.12
C PRO A 13 9.04 20.27 9.67
N TRP A 14 9.51 19.31 10.48
CA TRP A 14 9.39 17.88 10.18
C TRP A 14 7.96 17.35 10.29
N VAL A 15 7.13 17.97 11.13
CA VAL A 15 5.73 17.56 11.32
C VAL A 15 4.79 18.28 10.36
N LEU A 16 5.01 19.58 10.12
CA LEU A 16 4.08 20.43 9.37
C LEU A 16 4.47 20.58 7.90
N ALA A 17 5.77 20.62 7.57
CA ALA A 17 6.23 20.82 6.20
C ALA A 17 6.41 19.49 5.44
N GLN A 18 6.23 18.35 6.11
CA GLN A 18 6.41 17.02 5.53
C GLN A 18 5.18 16.13 5.80
N PRO A 19 4.01 16.43 5.24
CA PRO A 19 2.89 15.48 5.25
C PRO A 19 3.26 14.24 4.41
N LEU A 20 2.93 13.05 4.92
CA LEU A 20 3.06 11.78 4.18
C LEU A 20 1.81 11.53 3.34
N THR A 21 0.65 11.82 3.91
CA THR A 21 -0.67 11.61 3.30
C THR A 21 -1.51 12.88 3.45
N LYS A 22 -2.40 13.09 2.48
CA LYS A 22 -3.44 14.12 2.45
C LYS A 22 -4.68 13.55 3.11
N LYS A 23 -5.57 14.44 3.54
CA LYS A 23 -6.94 14.05 3.91
C LYS A 23 -7.78 13.93 2.65
N PRO A 24 -8.66 12.92 2.54
CA PRO A 24 -9.63 12.85 1.45
C PRO A 24 -10.57 14.06 1.51
N ASN A 25 -11.12 14.44 0.35
CA ASN A 25 -12.08 15.54 0.26
C ASN A 25 -13.41 15.19 0.93
N ASN A 26 -13.83 13.92 0.80
CA ASN A 26 -14.97 13.38 1.50
C ASN A 26 -14.52 12.71 2.82
N PRO A 27 -14.98 13.17 3.99
CA PRO A 27 -14.60 12.58 5.27
C PRO A 27 -15.11 11.15 5.47
N GLN A 28 -16.07 10.70 4.64
CA GLN A 28 -16.59 9.33 4.64
C GLN A 28 -15.93 8.44 3.59
N SER A 29 -14.91 8.93 2.87
CA SER A 29 -14.19 8.10 1.90
C SER A 29 -13.49 6.93 2.56
N VAL A 30 -13.56 5.78 1.89
CA VAL A 30 -12.75 4.62 2.19
C VAL A 30 -11.39 4.78 1.54
N ILE A 31 -10.35 4.45 2.29
CA ILE A 31 -8.96 4.63 1.86
C ILE A 31 -8.34 3.26 1.62
N SER A 32 -7.41 3.20 0.68
CA SER A 32 -6.59 2.03 0.44
C SER A 32 -5.14 2.42 0.22
N ASP A 33 -4.24 1.46 0.43
CA ASP A 33 -2.92 1.53 -0.20
C ASP A 33 -3.01 1.15 -1.69
N LEU A 34 -1.92 1.36 -2.41
CA LEU A 34 -1.68 0.85 -3.75
C LEU A 34 -0.74 -0.35 -3.64
N PHE A 35 -1.34 -1.52 -3.41
CA PHE A 35 -0.62 -2.79 -3.31
C PHE A 35 -0.04 -3.17 -4.67
N VAL A 36 1.20 -3.66 -4.71
CA VAL A 36 1.82 -4.07 -5.96
C VAL A 36 1.35 -5.48 -6.31
N TRP A 37 0.87 -5.69 -7.53
CA TRP A 37 0.70 -7.03 -8.09
C TRP A 37 1.86 -7.35 -9.02
N ARG A 38 2.32 -8.60 -9.00
CA ARG A 38 3.37 -9.16 -9.85
C ARG A 38 2.93 -10.55 -10.31
N CYS A 39 2.63 -10.69 -11.59
CA CYS A 39 2.05 -11.90 -12.15
C CYS A 39 2.75 -12.25 -13.46
N ASN A 40 3.37 -13.43 -13.52
CA ASN A 40 3.82 -14.04 -14.76
C ASN A 40 4.03 -15.55 -14.57
N GLN A 41 4.72 -16.22 -15.49
CA GLN A 41 5.00 -17.66 -15.41
C GLN A 41 5.74 -18.10 -14.13
N ASP A 42 6.50 -17.20 -13.50
CA ASP A 42 7.30 -17.49 -12.32
C ASP A 42 6.72 -16.89 -11.03
N TRP A 43 5.80 -15.92 -11.12
CA TRP A 43 5.34 -15.15 -9.98
C TRP A 43 3.82 -15.21 -9.82
N ASN A 44 3.40 -15.58 -8.60
CA ASN A 44 2.02 -15.44 -8.16
C ASN A 44 1.90 -14.38 -7.06
N THR A 45 0.80 -13.61 -7.07
CA THR A 45 0.45 -12.62 -6.06
C THR A 45 -0.82 -13.06 -5.31
N TYR A 46 -0.80 -12.93 -4.00
CA TYR A 46 -1.94 -13.14 -3.12
C TYR A 46 -2.19 -11.93 -2.23
N PHE A 47 -3.41 -11.79 -1.72
CA PHE A 47 -3.77 -10.70 -0.82
C PHE A 47 -4.56 -11.23 0.39
N GLU A 48 -4.15 -10.88 1.59
CA GLU A 48 -4.90 -11.17 2.82
C GLU A 48 -5.99 -10.13 3.02
N LEU A 49 -7.24 -10.58 2.92
CA LEU A 49 -8.43 -9.76 3.03
C LEU A 49 -9.23 -10.15 4.28
N LEU A 50 -9.66 -9.14 5.03
CA LEU A 50 -10.52 -9.27 6.20
C LEU A 50 -11.83 -8.55 5.96
N ASP A 51 -12.94 -9.10 6.47
CA ASP A 51 -14.19 -8.36 6.54
C ASP A 51 -14.13 -7.33 7.67
N LEU A 52 -13.69 -6.11 7.34
CA LEU A 52 -13.56 -5.05 8.33
C LEU A 52 -14.91 -4.72 8.96
N ALA A 53 -16.01 -4.77 8.19
CA ALA A 53 -17.32 -4.43 8.73
C ALA A 53 -17.77 -5.43 9.80
N SER A 54 -17.60 -6.73 9.54
CA SER A 54 -17.86 -7.77 10.54
C SER A 54 -16.96 -7.66 11.78
N LEU A 55 -15.68 -7.27 11.64
CA LEU A 55 -14.80 -7.07 12.80
C LEU A 55 -15.31 -5.98 13.76
N PHE A 56 -16.08 -5.02 13.28
CA PHE A 56 -16.72 -3.99 14.09
C PHE A 56 -18.15 -4.35 14.51
N GLY A 57 -18.58 -5.60 14.32
CA GLY A 57 -19.88 -6.11 14.73
C GLY A 57 -21.01 -5.82 13.76
N ASP A 58 -20.72 -5.43 12.51
CA ASP A 58 -21.75 -5.33 11.48
C ASP A 58 -22.15 -6.75 11.00
N GLU A 59 -23.46 -6.99 10.93
CA GLU A 59 -24.03 -8.26 10.50
C GLU A 59 -24.51 -8.15 9.05
N GLY A 60 -24.20 -9.16 8.23
CA GLY A 60 -24.69 -9.23 6.87
C GLY A 60 -23.66 -9.75 5.88
N GLN A 61 -24.02 -9.67 4.60
CA GLN A 61 -23.11 -9.94 3.49
C GLN A 61 -22.44 -8.64 3.10
N HIS A 62 -21.11 -8.60 3.19
CA HIS A 62 -20.31 -7.44 2.82
C HIS A 62 -19.56 -7.71 1.52
N GLN A 63 -19.08 -6.62 0.92
CA GLN A 63 -18.34 -6.69 -0.33
C GLN A 63 -17.19 -5.71 -0.31
N VAL A 64 -16.15 -6.04 -1.05
CA VAL A 64 -15.08 -5.12 -1.43
C VAL A 64 -15.05 -4.93 -2.93
N ASP A 65 -14.65 -3.75 -3.35
CA ASP A 65 -14.20 -3.50 -4.72
C ASP A 65 -12.69 -3.52 -4.77
N ILE A 66 -12.14 -4.30 -5.71
CA ILE A 66 -10.72 -4.28 -6.06
C ILE A 66 -10.57 -3.60 -7.41
N VAL A 67 -9.74 -2.57 -7.47
CA VAL A 67 -9.42 -1.84 -8.72
C VAL A 67 -7.96 -2.07 -9.06
N PHE A 68 -7.69 -2.45 -10.30
CA PHE A 68 -6.37 -2.79 -10.80
C PHE A 68 -5.86 -1.75 -11.79
N PHE A 69 -4.59 -1.39 -11.62
CA PHE A 69 -3.85 -0.44 -12.44
C PHE A 69 -2.62 -1.10 -13.02
N ASP A 70 -2.26 -0.75 -14.25
CA ASP A 70 -1.06 -1.21 -14.91
C ASP A 70 0.20 -0.52 -14.35
N ASN A 71 1.36 -0.79 -14.94
CA ASN A 71 2.63 -0.17 -14.58
C ASN A 71 2.73 1.34 -14.94
N ASN A 72 1.78 1.89 -15.69
CA ASN A 72 1.66 3.32 -15.97
C ASN A 72 0.67 4.02 -15.02
N GLY A 73 -0.04 3.25 -14.18
CA GLY A 73 -1.08 3.76 -13.30
C GLY A 73 -2.45 3.89 -13.97
N GLU A 74 -2.66 3.28 -15.14
CA GLU A 74 -3.94 3.27 -15.85
C GLU A 74 -4.84 2.16 -15.30
N ASN A 75 -6.06 2.51 -14.90
CA ASN A 75 -7.07 1.54 -14.46
C ASN A 75 -7.49 0.66 -15.67
N PHE A 76 -7.33 -0.66 -15.55
CA PHE A 76 -7.67 -1.60 -16.60
C PHE A 76 -8.68 -2.67 -16.18
N HIS A 77 -8.94 -2.83 -14.88
CA HIS A 77 -9.87 -3.85 -14.39
C HIS A 77 -10.42 -3.51 -13.00
N GLN A 78 -11.66 -3.91 -12.74
CA GLN A 78 -12.29 -3.82 -11.42
C GLN A 78 -13.12 -5.07 -11.16
N LYS A 79 -13.10 -5.54 -9.93
CA LYS A 79 -13.87 -6.71 -9.49
C LYS A 79 -14.44 -6.50 -8.09
N SER A 80 -15.73 -6.75 -7.93
CA SER A 80 -16.34 -6.88 -6.60
C SER A 80 -16.18 -8.30 -6.08
N ILE A 81 -15.86 -8.45 -4.80
CA ILE A 81 -15.72 -9.74 -4.13
C ILE A 81 -16.61 -9.74 -2.89
N GLU A 82 -17.40 -10.80 -2.73
CA GLU A 82 -18.17 -11.04 -1.53
C GLU A 82 -17.25 -11.46 -0.39
N LEU A 83 -17.39 -10.76 0.72
CA LEU A 83 -16.73 -11.09 1.97
C LEU A 83 -17.59 -12.08 2.72
N SER A 84 -16.93 -12.84 3.57
CA SER A 84 -17.52 -14.02 4.18
C SER A 84 -17.47 -13.95 5.71
N GLY A 85 -17.39 -12.73 6.24
CA GLY A 85 -17.45 -12.42 7.66
C GLY A 85 -16.10 -12.50 8.36
N LEU A 86 -16.12 -12.92 9.63
CA LEU A 86 -15.01 -12.82 10.59
C LEU A 86 -13.77 -13.70 10.30
N TYR A 87 -13.63 -14.27 9.11
CA TYR A 87 -12.48 -15.09 8.76
C TYR A 87 -11.55 -14.39 7.76
N ARG A 88 -10.26 -14.67 7.93
CA ARG A 88 -9.25 -14.23 6.98
C ARG A 88 -9.39 -14.98 5.67
N GLN A 89 -9.56 -14.23 4.59
CA GLN A 89 -9.58 -14.72 3.23
C GLN A 89 -8.24 -14.45 2.56
N VAL A 90 -7.70 -15.43 1.85
CA VAL A 90 -6.54 -15.22 0.99
C VAL A 90 -7.04 -15.21 -0.45
N LEU A 91 -6.98 -14.03 -1.07
CA LEU A 91 -7.34 -13.86 -2.46
C LEU A 91 -6.16 -14.17 -3.36
N ASP A 92 -6.38 -15.01 -4.36
CA ASP A 92 -5.42 -15.26 -5.43
C ASP A 92 -5.56 -14.20 -6.52
N ILE A 93 -4.72 -13.17 -6.44
CA ILE A 93 -4.73 -12.03 -7.36
C ILE A 93 -4.32 -12.47 -8.76
N SER A 94 -3.35 -13.39 -8.86
CA SER A 94 -2.94 -13.95 -10.14
C SER A 94 -4.08 -14.68 -10.84
N LYS A 95 -4.88 -15.45 -10.11
CA LYS A 95 -6.07 -16.12 -10.65
C LYS A 95 -7.19 -15.14 -11.01
N VAL A 96 -7.36 -14.06 -10.25
CA VAL A 96 -8.31 -12.99 -10.63
C VAL A 96 -7.91 -12.39 -11.99
N LEU A 97 -6.63 -12.03 -12.13
CA LEU A 97 -6.08 -11.42 -13.34
C LEU A 97 -5.99 -12.39 -14.52
N SER A 98 -5.77 -13.69 -14.29
CA SER A 98 -5.68 -14.69 -15.36
C SER A 98 -6.99 -14.90 -16.14
N THR A 99 -8.12 -14.40 -15.64
CA THR A 99 -9.39 -14.42 -16.38
C THR A 99 -9.44 -13.42 -17.53
N LEU A 100 -8.51 -12.46 -17.56
CA LEU A 100 -8.37 -11.49 -18.63
C LEU A 100 -7.65 -12.12 -19.82
N LYS A 101 -8.09 -11.81 -21.04
CA LYS A 101 -7.48 -12.36 -22.28
C LYS A 101 -6.00 -12.01 -22.40
N GLN A 102 -5.64 -10.81 -21.96
CA GLN A 102 -4.28 -10.29 -21.97
C GLN A 102 -4.13 -9.28 -20.84
N LEU A 103 -3.01 -9.34 -20.13
CA LEU A 103 -2.64 -8.33 -19.14
C LEU A 103 -1.87 -7.18 -19.82
N PRO A 104 -2.07 -5.93 -19.39
CA PRO A 104 -1.33 -4.79 -19.94
C PRO A 104 0.16 -4.83 -19.58
N SER A 105 0.51 -5.52 -18.51
CA SER A 105 1.87 -5.65 -18.00
C SER A 105 2.00 -6.85 -17.06
N ASP A 106 3.25 -7.15 -16.71
CA ASP A 106 3.67 -8.22 -15.79
C ASP A 106 3.55 -7.82 -14.30
N TYR A 107 3.33 -6.54 -14.05
CA TYR A 107 3.21 -5.93 -12.73
C TYR A 107 2.42 -4.62 -12.81
N GLY A 108 1.90 -4.18 -11.67
CA GLY A 108 1.20 -2.91 -11.52
C GLY A 108 0.76 -2.73 -10.08
N THR A 109 -0.31 -1.98 -9.86
CA THR A 109 -0.89 -1.81 -8.52
C THR A 109 -2.36 -2.15 -8.46
N PHE A 110 -2.88 -2.43 -7.27
CA PHE A 110 -4.30 -2.54 -7.02
C PHE A 110 -4.65 -1.88 -5.69
N CYS A 111 -5.88 -1.41 -5.57
CA CYS A 111 -6.45 -0.93 -4.31
C CYS A 111 -7.73 -1.71 -4.00
N VAL A 112 -8.09 -1.70 -2.73
CA VAL A 112 -9.23 -2.43 -2.17
C VAL A 112 -10.08 -1.47 -1.34
N PHE A 113 -11.37 -1.37 -1.67
CA PHE A 113 -12.34 -0.52 -0.99
C PHE A 113 -13.47 -1.35 -0.40
N HIS A 114 -13.64 -1.27 0.92
CA HIS A 114 -14.75 -1.87 1.65
C HIS A 114 -16.04 -1.09 1.39
N LYS A 115 -17.08 -1.72 0.83
CA LYS A 115 -18.34 -1.03 0.53
C LYS A 115 -19.15 -0.66 1.76
N LYS A 116 -18.87 -1.29 2.90
CA LYS A 116 -19.59 -1.11 4.15
C LYS A 116 -18.70 -0.45 5.20
N ILE A 117 -19.10 0.75 5.63
CA ILE A 117 -18.51 1.40 6.81
C ILE A 117 -19.45 1.13 8.00
N PRO A 118 -18.97 0.50 9.08
CA PRO A 118 -19.74 0.28 10.29
C PRO A 118 -20.22 1.59 10.91
N ASN A 119 -21.45 1.58 11.42
CA ASN A 119 -22.04 2.75 12.09
C ASN A 119 -21.22 3.22 13.30
N SER A 120 -20.51 2.30 13.98
CA SER A 120 -19.60 2.63 15.09
C SER A 120 -18.45 3.52 14.63
N ILE A 121 -17.88 3.28 13.45
CA ILE A 121 -16.83 4.11 12.84
C ILE A 121 -17.35 5.49 12.44
N LEU A 122 -18.54 5.54 11.82
CA LEU A 122 -19.17 6.80 11.42
C LEU A 122 -19.47 7.71 12.62
N LYS A 123 -19.96 7.15 13.74
CA LYS A 123 -20.23 7.90 14.99
C LYS A 123 -18.97 8.54 15.57
N LEU A 124 -17.81 7.94 15.34
CA LEU A 124 -16.50 8.45 15.77
C LEU A 124 -15.89 9.45 14.78
N GLN A 125 -16.60 9.80 13.70
CA GLN A 125 -16.06 10.60 12.59
C GLN A 125 -14.74 10.04 12.06
N SER A 126 -14.63 8.71 12.07
CA SER A 126 -13.47 7.95 11.60
C SER A 126 -13.76 7.35 10.22
N PHE A 127 -12.74 6.74 9.62
CA PHE A 127 -12.81 6.12 8.29
C PHE A 127 -12.17 4.74 8.30
N ILE A 128 -12.42 3.96 7.25
CA ILE A 128 -11.75 2.69 7.00
C ILE A 128 -10.56 2.93 6.07
N ALA A 129 -9.42 2.34 6.41
CA ALA A 129 -8.26 2.24 5.54
C ALA A 129 -7.85 0.78 5.38
N GLU A 130 -7.80 0.29 4.14
CA GLU A 130 -7.27 -1.04 3.84
C GLU A 130 -5.74 -0.98 3.67
N ARG A 131 -5.05 -1.71 4.56
CA ARG A 131 -3.59 -1.72 4.68
C ARG A 131 -3.05 -3.15 4.87
N GLY A 132 -3.79 -4.15 4.39
CA GLY A 132 -3.50 -5.57 4.55
C GLY A 132 -2.17 -6.02 3.96
N TYR A 133 -1.99 -7.34 3.90
CA TYR A 133 -0.76 -7.95 3.43
C TYR A 133 -0.91 -8.47 2.00
N VAL A 134 0.00 -8.08 1.14
CA VAL A 134 0.23 -8.74 -0.15
C VAL A 134 1.34 -9.77 0.02
N SER A 135 1.22 -10.92 -0.64
CA SER A 135 2.27 -11.92 -0.62
C SER A 135 2.61 -12.41 -2.02
N TYR A 136 3.89 -12.74 -2.22
CA TYR A 136 4.45 -13.13 -3.50
C TYR A 136 5.06 -14.51 -3.41
N GLN A 137 4.70 -15.38 -4.34
CA GLN A 137 5.26 -16.72 -4.48
C GLN A 137 6.10 -16.79 -5.76
N TYR A 138 7.36 -17.20 -5.63
CA TYR A 138 8.26 -17.43 -6.75
C TYR A 138 8.33 -18.93 -7.09
N LYS A 139 8.09 -19.31 -8.33
CA LYS A 139 8.24 -20.68 -8.87
C LYS A 139 7.64 -21.78 -7.99
N ASN A 140 6.42 -21.56 -7.51
CA ASN A 140 5.72 -22.48 -6.60
C ASN A 140 6.50 -22.81 -5.33
N ALA A 141 7.33 -21.88 -4.84
CA ALA A 141 8.01 -22.04 -3.56
C ALA A 141 7.01 -22.33 -2.43
N PRO A 142 7.40 -23.14 -1.43
CA PRO A 142 6.52 -23.50 -0.33
C PRO A 142 6.17 -22.33 0.59
N LEU A 143 6.90 -21.21 0.50
CA LEU A 143 6.73 -20.01 1.30
C LEU A 143 6.55 -18.79 0.40
N CYS A 144 5.70 -17.87 0.83
CA CYS A 144 5.52 -16.57 0.21
C CYS A 144 6.30 -15.49 0.97
N ALA A 145 6.81 -14.49 0.25
CA ALA A 145 7.31 -13.25 0.84
C ALA A 145 6.12 -12.30 1.07
N TYR A 146 6.03 -11.70 2.26
CA TYR A 146 4.91 -10.83 2.64
C TYR A 146 5.34 -9.37 2.71
N VAL A 147 4.48 -8.47 2.21
CA VAL A 147 4.65 -7.02 2.25
C VAL A 147 3.35 -6.40 2.76
N HIS A 148 3.48 -5.47 3.71
CA HIS A 148 2.34 -4.78 4.33
C HIS A 148 2.02 -3.46 3.60
N GLY A 149 0.74 -3.10 3.56
CA GLY A 149 0.29 -1.77 3.12
C GLY A 149 0.73 -0.69 4.11
N ASN A 150 1.51 0.28 3.66
CA ASN A 150 2.16 1.27 4.52
C ASN A 150 1.64 2.70 4.32
N LEU A 151 0.80 2.96 3.32
CA LEU A 151 0.36 4.31 2.97
C LEU A 151 -1.15 4.41 2.75
N ASP A 152 -1.75 5.50 3.22
CA ASP A 152 -3.05 5.95 2.72
C ASP A 152 -2.84 6.56 1.33
N ALA A 153 -2.84 5.72 0.30
CA ALA A 153 -2.38 6.10 -1.03
C ALA A 153 -3.49 6.71 -1.89
N ILE A 154 -4.70 6.17 -1.79
CA ILE A 154 -5.81 6.49 -2.69
C ILE A 154 -7.16 6.35 -1.96
N ASP A 155 -8.14 7.19 -2.31
CA ASP A 155 -9.53 7.04 -1.84
C ASP A 155 -10.43 6.34 -2.85
N ASP A 156 -11.64 5.99 -2.42
CA ASP A 156 -12.70 5.35 -3.21
C ASP A 156 -13.22 6.17 -4.41
N SER A 157 -12.84 7.45 -4.50
CA SER A 157 -13.03 8.29 -5.71
C SER A 157 -11.84 8.21 -6.68
N LEU A 158 -10.85 7.38 -6.36
CA LEU A 158 -9.54 7.26 -7.01
C LEU A 158 -8.67 8.51 -6.87
N ALA A 159 -8.93 9.37 -5.89
CA ALA A 159 -8.10 10.54 -5.65
C ALA A 159 -6.81 10.16 -4.92
N LEU A 160 -5.68 10.62 -5.46
CA LEU A 160 -4.36 10.37 -4.91
C LEU A 160 -4.09 11.16 -3.63
N LEU A 161 -3.84 10.43 -2.54
CA LEU A 161 -3.66 10.95 -1.20
C LEU A 161 -2.20 11.13 -0.80
N SER A 162 -1.20 10.85 -1.65
CA SER A 162 0.19 11.08 -1.25
C SER A 162 0.49 12.58 -1.06
N GLY A 163 1.11 12.88 0.09
CA GLY A 163 1.63 14.20 0.42
C GLY A 163 2.88 14.54 -0.39
N SER A 164 3.31 15.79 -0.31
CA SER A 164 4.55 16.24 -0.95
C SER A 164 5.18 17.35 -0.14
N SER A 165 6.51 17.37 -0.12
CA SER A 165 7.31 18.40 0.56
C SER A 165 8.44 18.85 -0.36
N PHE A 166 8.93 20.07 -0.10
CA PHE A 166 10.19 20.55 -0.68
C PHE A 166 11.42 19.94 -0.02
N LEU A 167 11.24 19.28 1.13
CA LEU A 167 12.31 18.58 1.84
C LEU A 167 12.41 17.14 1.35
N ASN A 168 13.64 16.69 1.12
CA ASN A 168 13.93 15.30 0.77
C ASN A 168 13.65 14.38 1.95
N ARG A 169 13.16 13.18 1.64
CA ARG A 169 13.00 12.09 2.61
C ARG A 169 14.02 11.00 2.32
N GLN A 170 14.59 10.46 3.39
CA GLN A 170 15.47 9.31 3.32
C GLN A 170 14.77 8.11 3.96
N TYR A 171 14.79 6.99 3.26
CA TYR A 171 14.25 5.72 3.73
C TYR A 171 15.38 4.70 3.71
N ASN A 172 15.58 4.02 4.84
CA ASN A 172 16.50 2.89 4.91
C ASN A 172 15.67 1.62 4.79
N LEU A 173 16.11 0.70 3.93
CA LEU A 173 15.50 -0.62 3.84
C LEU A 173 15.66 -1.35 5.17
N GLN A 174 14.59 -1.98 5.64
CA GLN A 174 14.63 -2.84 6.83
C GLN A 174 15.24 -4.23 6.53
N TYR A 175 15.68 -4.44 5.28
CA TYR A 175 16.28 -5.67 4.80
C TYR A 175 17.69 -5.39 4.28
N LEU A 176 18.64 -6.25 4.66
CA LEU A 176 20.03 -6.18 4.18
C LEU A 176 20.14 -6.94 2.86
N LEU A 177 20.53 -6.23 1.80
CA LEU A 177 20.77 -6.85 0.49
C LEU A 177 22.04 -7.70 0.54
N GLU A 178 21.94 -8.95 0.11
CA GLU A 178 23.04 -9.90 -0.01
C GLU A 178 23.69 -9.82 -1.40
N MET A 179 25.02 -9.94 -1.43
CA MET A 179 25.76 -9.97 -2.69
C MET A 179 25.42 -11.22 -3.51
N GLY A 180 25.39 -11.09 -4.84
CA GLY A 180 25.14 -12.20 -5.76
C GLY A 180 23.67 -12.66 -5.82
N LYS A 181 22.73 -11.91 -5.24
CA LYS A 181 21.29 -12.14 -5.36
C LYS A 181 20.67 -11.13 -6.34
N ALA A 182 19.57 -11.53 -6.98
CA ALA A 182 18.73 -10.65 -7.77
C ALA A 182 17.59 -10.11 -6.89
N TYR A 183 17.37 -8.80 -6.94
CA TYR A 183 16.31 -8.12 -6.19
C TYR A 183 15.41 -7.36 -7.14
N GLU A 184 14.10 -7.47 -6.92
CA GLU A 184 13.10 -6.58 -7.52
C GLU A 184 12.70 -5.54 -6.46
N ILE A 185 12.75 -4.25 -6.82
CA ILE A 185 12.32 -3.16 -5.95
C ILE A 185 11.14 -2.47 -6.63
N ALA A 186 9.99 -2.46 -5.96
CA ALA A 186 8.82 -1.73 -6.41
C ALA A 186 8.72 -0.38 -5.71
N LEU A 187 8.51 0.68 -6.49
CA LEU A 187 8.25 2.03 -6.00
C LEU A 187 6.92 2.51 -6.55
N VAL A 188 6.00 2.87 -5.66
CA VAL A 188 4.68 3.35 -6.02
C VAL A 188 4.60 4.86 -5.82
N ASN A 189 4.40 5.60 -6.91
CA ASN A 189 4.17 7.04 -6.85
C ASN A 189 2.67 7.35 -6.73
N ALA A 190 2.15 7.35 -5.51
CA ALA A 190 0.76 7.74 -5.23
C ALA A 190 0.53 9.27 -5.30
N SER A 191 1.31 10.02 -6.10
CA SER A 191 1.23 11.47 -6.24
C SER A 191 0.99 11.86 -7.70
N SER A 192 0.21 12.92 -7.92
CA SER A 192 0.01 13.48 -9.27
C SER A 192 1.25 14.20 -9.83
N LYS A 193 2.35 14.25 -9.08
CA LYS A 193 3.60 14.87 -9.50
C LYS A 193 4.68 13.80 -9.60
N ASN A 194 5.53 13.92 -10.61
CA ASN A 194 6.73 13.09 -10.74
C ASN A 194 7.65 13.28 -9.52
N LYS A 195 8.23 12.17 -9.06
CA LYS A 195 9.15 12.13 -7.93
C LYS A 195 10.52 11.69 -8.41
N LYS A 196 11.56 12.41 -7.97
CA LYS A 196 12.93 11.94 -8.10
C LYS A 196 13.23 11.02 -6.93
N VAL A 197 13.73 9.82 -7.24
CA VAL A 197 14.21 8.85 -6.25
C VAL A 197 15.68 8.58 -6.55
N GLU A 198 16.50 8.54 -5.51
CA GLU A 198 17.92 8.24 -5.61
C GLU A 198 18.22 7.03 -4.72
N PHE A 199 18.88 6.02 -5.31
CA PHE A 199 19.32 4.84 -4.59
C PHE A 199 20.78 4.97 -4.24
N LYS A 200 21.11 4.78 -2.96
CA LYS A 200 22.48 4.69 -2.47
C LYS A 200 22.68 3.31 -1.85
N VAL A 201 23.48 2.48 -2.50
CA VAL A 201 23.90 1.18 -1.96
C VAL A 201 25.23 1.40 -1.24
N ILE A 202 25.29 1.03 0.04
CA ILE A 202 26.46 1.21 0.89
C ILE A 202 26.84 -0.15 1.43
N ASP A 203 28.11 -0.55 1.24
CA ASP A 203 28.68 -1.74 1.88
C ASP A 203 29.04 -1.40 3.33
N PHE A 204 28.56 -2.23 4.27
CA PHE A 204 28.87 -2.08 5.70
C PHE A 204 30.33 -2.44 6.03
N ASN A 205 31.08 -3.04 5.10
CA ASN A 205 32.49 -3.37 5.28
C ASN A 205 33.45 -2.19 5.02
N LEU A 206 32.94 -1.01 4.63
CA LEU A 206 33.76 0.20 4.54
C LEU A 206 33.90 0.85 5.92
N SER A 207 35.08 0.70 6.52
CA SER A 207 35.45 1.32 7.79
C SER A 207 35.20 2.84 7.81
N PRO A 208 34.83 3.44 8.97
CA PRO A 208 34.35 4.83 9.08
C PRO A 208 35.38 5.93 8.80
N GLN A 209 36.53 5.62 8.19
CA GLN A 209 37.57 6.61 7.87
C GLN A 209 37.35 7.34 6.54
N ASN A 210 36.34 6.97 5.74
CA ASN A 210 36.06 7.57 4.42
C ASN A 210 34.62 8.09 4.25
N LEU A 211 33.95 8.51 5.33
CA LEU A 211 32.66 9.22 5.29
C LEU A 211 32.82 10.69 5.64
#